data_AF-A0A1B6E871-F1
#
_entry.id   AF-A0A1B6E871-F1
#
_cell.length_a   1.000
_cell.length_b   1.000
_cell.length_c   1.000
_cell.angle_alpha   90.00
_cell.angle_beta   90.00
_cell.angle_gamma   90.00
#
_symmetry.space_group_name_H-M   'P 1'
#
loop_
_entity.id
_entity.type
_entity.pdbx_description
1 polymer ?
#
loop_
_entity_poly.entity_id
_entity_poly.type
_entity_poly.pdbx_seq_one_letter_code
_entity_poly.pdbx_strand_id
1 'polypeptide(L)'
;MYYFNISLMTVRDWRVIHVFSHHLFANTIYDLEIGLLEPWLQLLPSPEKNWVVRKFSGLYSPVIYPVIFHFQALSRIAARSFCLEDLIGLVLPILLTIIGNFGGRNIVECLFIWTLIISSGSFFFGLIGVNAAHHHPDMFHDGDAPRLNRDWGLNQIDAVGDRTEFKHSLFVALTTYGHHTLHHLFPTVDHGHLAEIYPILEKTCQEFDCPLTIKSSWDLFMGQYQQLMRNEPNQTPHDKTDVKSSNKMISSN
;
A
#
# COMPACT_ATOMS: atom_id res chain seq x y z
N MET A 1 6.15 -18.51 -6.70
CA MET A 1 5.53 -18.55 -5.35
C MET A 1 4.05 -18.21 -5.53
N TYR A 2 3.11 -19.07 -5.10
CA TYR A 2 1.65 -18.87 -5.22
C TYR A 2 0.98 -18.56 -3.88
N TYR A 3 1.75 -18.15 -2.87
CA TYR A 3 1.22 -17.86 -1.53
C TYR A 3 0.09 -16.81 -1.57
N PHE A 4 0.24 -15.78 -2.42
CA PHE A 4 -0.77 -14.73 -2.60
C PHE A 4 -2.10 -15.27 -3.17
N ASN A 5 -2.10 -16.42 -3.85
CA ASN A 5 -3.33 -17.04 -4.36
C ASN A 5 -4.20 -17.67 -3.25
N ILE A 6 -3.62 -17.95 -2.08
CA ILE A 6 -4.37 -18.48 -0.93
C ILE A 6 -5.34 -17.43 -0.37
N SER A 7 -5.07 -16.13 -0.57
CA SER A 7 -5.89 -15.04 -0.04
C SER A 7 -7.02 -14.58 -0.97
N LEU A 8 -7.37 -15.35 -2.01
CA LEU A 8 -8.26 -14.95 -3.11
C LEU A 8 -7.71 -13.84 -4.02
N MET A 9 -6.48 -13.36 -3.79
CA MET A 9 -5.74 -12.52 -4.72
C MET A 9 -5.00 -13.37 -5.76
N THR A 10 -4.28 -12.77 -6.70
CA THR A 10 -3.44 -13.53 -7.64
C THR A 10 -2.09 -12.88 -7.84
N VAL A 11 -1.05 -13.70 -7.95
CA VAL A 11 0.30 -13.21 -8.28
C VAL A 11 0.35 -12.60 -9.68
N ARG A 12 -0.48 -13.08 -10.60
CA ARG A 12 -0.57 -12.55 -11.97
C ARG A 12 -1.01 -11.09 -11.94
N ASP A 13 -2.12 -10.81 -11.26
CA ASP A 13 -2.68 -9.47 -11.24
C ASP A 13 -1.83 -8.56 -10.35
N TRP A 14 -1.32 -9.08 -9.22
CA TRP A 14 -0.38 -8.34 -8.36
C TRP A 14 0.86 -7.86 -9.12
N ARG A 15 1.43 -8.68 -10.01
CA ARG A 15 2.56 -8.28 -10.86
C ARG A 15 2.20 -7.10 -11.78
N VAL A 16 0.98 -7.09 -12.32
CA VAL A 16 0.56 -6.01 -13.22
C VAL A 16 0.26 -4.74 -12.43
N ILE A 17 -0.53 -4.83 -11.36
CA ILE A 17 -1.03 -3.65 -10.64
C ILE A 17 0.04 -3.06 -9.73
N HIS A 18 0.78 -3.89 -9.00
CA HIS A 18 1.75 -3.41 -8.00
C HIS A 18 3.15 -3.29 -8.59
N VAL A 19 3.63 -4.35 -9.26
CA VAL A 19 5.02 -4.39 -9.72
C VAL A 19 5.25 -3.55 -10.97
N PHE A 20 4.41 -3.69 -11.99
CA PHE A 20 4.58 -2.98 -13.26
C PHE A 20 3.86 -1.63 -13.34
N SER A 21 2.93 -1.34 -12.44
CA SER A 21 2.20 -0.07 -12.43
C SER A 21 2.56 0.77 -11.20
N HIS A 22 2.22 0.33 -9.99
CA HIS A 22 2.47 1.12 -8.78
C HIS A 22 3.95 1.51 -8.59
N HIS A 23 4.92 0.58 -8.65
CA HIS A 23 6.33 0.96 -8.52
C HIS A 23 6.88 1.87 -9.65
N LEU A 24 6.26 1.87 -10.83
CA LEU A 24 6.70 2.75 -11.92
C LEU A 24 6.06 4.14 -11.82
N PHE A 25 4.82 4.19 -11.31
CA PHE A 25 3.93 5.34 -11.45
C PHE A 25 3.21 5.70 -10.14
N ALA A 26 3.79 5.36 -8.98
CA ALA A 26 3.19 5.50 -7.66
C ALA A 26 2.46 6.85 -7.48
N ASN A 27 1.22 6.79 -7.01
CA ASN A 27 0.36 7.96 -6.76
C ASN A 27 0.04 8.83 -7.99
N THR A 28 0.26 8.35 -9.22
CA THR A 28 -0.13 9.05 -10.45
C THR A 28 -1.45 8.51 -11.03
N ILE A 29 -2.01 9.17 -12.04
CA ILE A 29 -3.15 8.64 -12.80
C ILE A 29 -2.83 7.33 -13.56
N TYR A 30 -1.54 6.99 -13.74
CA TYR A 30 -1.11 5.74 -14.37
C TYR A 30 -0.91 4.59 -13.36
N ASP A 31 -1.07 4.88 -12.07
CA ASP A 31 -1.09 3.87 -11.01
C ASP A 31 -2.44 3.13 -11.01
N LEU A 32 -2.41 1.85 -11.37
CA LEU A 32 -3.60 1.01 -11.37
C LEU A 32 -4.14 0.80 -9.96
N GLU A 33 -3.32 0.90 -8.91
CA GLU A 33 -3.81 0.82 -7.53
C GLU A 33 -4.71 2.02 -7.18
N ILE A 34 -4.36 3.22 -7.65
CA ILE A 34 -5.22 4.41 -7.50
C ILE A 34 -6.58 4.15 -8.17
N GLY A 35 -6.59 3.60 -9.38
CA GLY A 35 -7.82 3.27 -10.10
C GLY A 35 -8.65 2.16 -9.45
N LEU A 36 -8.00 1.14 -8.87
CA LEU A 36 -8.69 0.03 -8.18
C LEU A 36 -9.42 0.46 -6.90
N LEU A 37 -8.95 1.55 -6.29
CA LEU A 37 -9.54 2.13 -5.10
C LEU A 37 -10.75 3.02 -5.42
N GLU A 38 -10.90 3.49 -6.66
CA GLU A 38 -12.04 4.31 -7.08
C GLU A 38 -13.34 3.50 -7.27
N PRO A 39 -14.51 4.12 -7.03
CA PRO A 39 -14.71 5.49 -6.51
C PRO A 39 -14.65 5.58 -4.98
N TRP A 40 -14.28 4.50 -4.29
CA TRP A 40 -14.47 4.35 -2.85
C TRP A 40 -13.38 4.99 -2.01
N LEU A 41 -12.13 5.04 -2.46
CA LEU A 41 -11.00 5.62 -1.74
C LEU A 41 -10.21 6.51 -2.72
N GLN A 42 -10.70 7.73 -2.93
CA GLN A 42 -10.11 8.68 -3.87
C GLN A 42 -8.92 9.41 -3.23
N LEU A 43 -7.71 9.02 -3.65
CA LEU A 43 -6.46 9.49 -3.04
C LEU A 43 -5.86 10.70 -3.76
N LEU A 44 -6.14 10.90 -5.05
CA LEU A 44 -5.64 12.04 -5.80
C LEU A 44 -6.32 13.35 -5.34
N PRO A 45 -5.58 14.44 -5.11
CA PRO A 45 -6.16 15.74 -4.78
C PRO A 45 -6.85 16.34 -6.02
N SER A 46 -8.18 16.23 -6.07
CA SER A 46 -8.99 16.85 -7.13
C SER A 46 -10.09 17.72 -6.55
N PRO A 47 -10.35 18.93 -7.10
CA PRO A 47 -11.51 19.74 -6.72
C PRO A 47 -12.85 19.01 -6.88
N GLU A 48 -12.89 18.02 -7.79
CA GLU A 48 -14.06 17.19 -8.08
C GLU A 48 -14.20 15.98 -7.14
N LYS A 49 -13.29 15.81 -6.17
CA LYS A 49 -13.31 14.68 -5.22
C LYS A 49 -14.65 14.61 -4.50
N ASN A 50 -15.22 13.40 -4.47
CA ASN A 50 -16.55 13.13 -3.96
C ASN A 50 -16.68 13.55 -2.49
N TRP A 51 -17.74 14.30 -2.18
CA TRP A 51 -17.97 14.83 -0.83
C TRP A 51 -18.08 13.74 0.25
N VAL A 52 -18.70 12.60 -0.08
CA VAL A 52 -18.82 11.46 0.86
C VAL A 52 -17.45 10.88 1.16
N VAL A 53 -16.59 10.71 0.14
CA VAL A 53 -15.21 10.26 0.34
C VAL A 53 -14.45 11.24 1.24
N ARG A 54 -14.57 12.54 0.97
CA ARG A 54 -13.90 13.59 1.74
C ARG A 54 -14.33 13.69 3.20
N LYS A 55 -15.53 13.23 3.56
CA LYS A 55 -16.07 13.40 4.93
C LYS A 55 -16.17 12.10 5.70
N PHE A 56 -16.33 10.96 5.03
CA PHE A 56 -16.67 9.69 5.66
C PHE A 56 -15.73 8.54 5.31
N SER A 57 -14.69 8.73 4.50
CA SER A 57 -13.72 7.66 4.18
C SER A 57 -13.06 7.07 5.42
N GLY A 58 -12.75 7.86 6.42
CA GLY A 58 -12.25 7.35 7.71
C GLY A 58 -13.22 6.42 8.44
N LEU A 59 -14.52 6.57 8.21
CA LEU A 59 -15.55 5.75 8.85
C LEU A 59 -15.83 4.46 8.09
N TYR A 60 -15.94 4.52 6.76
CA TYR A 60 -16.30 3.34 5.97
C TYR A 60 -15.09 2.53 5.47
N SER A 61 -13.88 3.10 5.39
CA SER A 61 -12.71 2.35 4.91
C SER A 61 -12.40 1.11 5.76
N PRO A 62 -12.52 1.10 7.10
CA PRO A 62 -12.35 -0.13 7.88
C PRO A 62 -13.43 -1.19 7.59
N VAL A 63 -14.57 -0.80 7.03
CA VAL A 63 -15.64 -1.70 6.58
C VAL A 63 -15.36 -2.24 5.16
N ILE A 64 -14.64 -1.47 4.34
CA ILE A 64 -14.22 -1.90 3.00
C ILE A 64 -13.04 -2.89 3.09
N TYR A 65 -12.07 -2.66 3.97
CA TYR A 65 -10.86 -3.47 4.01
C TYR A 65 -11.09 -5.00 4.14
N PRO A 66 -12.05 -5.51 4.95
CA PRO A 66 -12.33 -6.93 5.05
C PRO A 66 -12.85 -7.57 3.75
N VAL A 67 -13.38 -6.79 2.82
CA VAL A 67 -14.03 -7.30 1.59
C VAL A 67 -13.19 -7.15 0.32
N ILE A 68 -12.02 -6.48 0.38
CA ILE A 68 -11.15 -6.27 -0.79
C ILE A 68 -10.81 -7.58 -1.49
N PHE A 69 -10.37 -8.61 -0.77
CA PHE A 69 -9.99 -9.90 -1.35
C PHE A 69 -11.18 -10.60 -2.04
N HIS A 70 -12.36 -10.55 -1.42
CA HIS A 70 -13.58 -11.09 -2.01
C HIS A 70 -13.96 -10.34 -3.28
N PHE A 71 -13.91 -9.00 -3.24
CA PHE A 71 -14.21 -8.15 -4.37
C PHE A 71 -13.27 -8.41 -5.55
N GLN A 72 -11.97 -8.62 -5.29
CA GLN A 72 -10.99 -8.97 -6.32
C GLN A 72 -11.31 -10.31 -6.98
N ALA A 73 -11.65 -11.34 -6.21
CA ALA A 73 -12.06 -12.64 -6.78
C ALA A 73 -13.36 -12.54 -7.59
N LEU A 74 -14.38 -11.86 -7.06
CA LEU A 74 -15.65 -11.64 -7.75
C LEU A 74 -15.45 -10.85 -9.05
N SER A 75 -14.57 -9.84 -9.04
CA SER A 75 -14.23 -9.04 -10.21
C SER A 75 -13.61 -9.90 -11.32
N ARG A 76 -12.72 -10.84 -10.97
CA ARG A 76 -12.14 -11.77 -11.96
C ARG A 76 -13.16 -12.73 -12.56
N ILE A 77 -14.10 -13.21 -11.75
CA ILE A 77 -15.21 -14.05 -12.23
C ILE A 77 -16.09 -13.24 -13.19
N ALA A 78 -16.49 -12.03 -12.79
CA ALA A 78 -17.33 -11.15 -13.61
C ALA A 78 -16.64 -10.75 -14.94
N ALA A 79 -15.35 -10.44 -14.88
CA ALA A 79 -14.52 -10.11 -16.05
C ALA A 79 -14.13 -11.34 -16.89
N ARG A 80 -14.51 -12.56 -16.48
CA ARG A 80 -14.14 -13.83 -17.13
C ARG A 80 -12.63 -14.00 -17.30
N SER A 81 -11.85 -13.50 -16.34
CA SER A 81 -10.38 -13.56 -16.31
C SER A 81 -9.82 -14.60 -15.34
N PHE A 82 -10.70 -15.46 -14.82
CA PHE A 82 -10.37 -16.56 -13.92
C PHE A 82 -9.50 -17.62 -14.63
N CYS A 83 -8.46 -18.10 -13.95
CA CYS A 83 -7.53 -19.12 -14.42
C CYS A 83 -7.44 -20.28 -13.43
N LEU A 84 -6.77 -21.37 -13.82
CA LEU A 84 -6.70 -22.57 -12.99
C LEU A 84 -6.00 -22.30 -11.65
N GLU A 85 -5.03 -21.39 -11.64
CA GLU A 85 -4.27 -20.98 -10.46
C GLU A 85 -5.13 -20.26 -9.42
N ASP A 86 -6.29 -19.70 -9.79
CA ASP A 86 -7.24 -19.12 -8.85
C ASP A 86 -7.86 -20.17 -7.92
N LEU A 87 -7.90 -21.45 -8.34
CA LEU A 87 -8.41 -22.54 -7.50
C LEU A 87 -7.54 -22.80 -6.27
N ILE A 88 -6.29 -22.30 -6.23
CA ILE A 88 -5.42 -22.38 -5.04
C ILE A 88 -6.09 -21.72 -3.83
N GLY A 89 -6.90 -20.66 -4.03
CA GLY A 89 -7.67 -20.02 -2.97
C GLY A 89 -8.68 -20.94 -2.30
N LEU A 90 -9.07 -22.05 -2.94
CA LEU A 90 -9.99 -23.05 -2.41
C LEU A 90 -9.30 -24.17 -1.61
N VAL A 91 -7.96 -24.22 -1.58
CA VAL A 91 -7.22 -25.25 -0.83
C VAL A 91 -7.55 -25.17 0.67
N LEU A 92 -7.53 -23.97 1.25
CA LEU A 92 -7.81 -23.78 2.68
C LEU A 92 -9.25 -24.18 3.08
N PRO A 93 -10.33 -23.72 2.40
CA PRO A 93 -11.68 -24.12 2.77
C PRO A 93 -11.92 -25.62 2.57
N ILE A 94 -11.35 -26.24 1.53
CA ILE A 94 -11.44 -27.69 1.33
C ILE A 94 -10.82 -28.44 2.51
N LEU A 95 -9.61 -28.06 2.94
CA LEU A 95 -8.95 -28.67 4.09
C LEU A 95 -9.74 -28.45 5.39
N LEU A 96 -10.26 -27.24 5.60
CA LEU A 96 -11.11 -26.93 6.76
C LEU A 96 -12.39 -27.77 6.78
N THR A 97 -13.01 -28.03 5.63
CA THR A 97 -14.19 -28.90 5.53
C THR A 97 -13.83 -30.37 5.80
N ILE A 98 -12.73 -30.88 5.23
CA ILE A 98 -12.29 -32.26 5.46
C ILE A 98 -11.99 -32.50 6.94
N ILE A 99 -11.15 -31.63 7.54
CA ILE A 99 -10.73 -31.76 8.94
C ILE A 99 -11.90 -31.46 9.88
N GLY A 100 -12.67 -30.42 9.60
CA GLY A 100 -13.83 -30.01 10.40
C GLY A 100 -14.89 -31.11 10.48
N ASN A 101 -15.11 -31.85 9.38
CA ASN A 101 -16.05 -32.96 9.35
C ASN A 101 -15.63 -34.11 10.30
N PHE A 102 -14.33 -34.42 10.41
CA PHE A 102 -13.85 -35.38 11.43
C PHE A 102 -14.14 -34.91 12.86
N GLY A 103 -14.22 -33.60 13.08
CA GLY A 103 -14.59 -32.98 14.36
C GLY A 103 -16.08 -32.69 14.52
N GLY A 104 -16.96 -33.16 13.63
CA GLY A 104 -18.41 -32.98 13.69
C GLY A 104 -18.93 -31.61 13.22
N ARG A 105 -18.10 -30.79 12.56
CA ARG A 105 -18.53 -29.50 11.98
C ARG A 105 -19.14 -29.69 10.61
N ASN A 106 -20.17 -28.92 10.30
CA ASN A 106 -20.79 -28.92 8.97
C ASN A 106 -20.07 -27.95 8.00
N ILE A 107 -20.36 -28.10 6.71
CA ILE A 107 -19.71 -27.30 5.66
C ILE A 107 -19.95 -25.78 5.81
N VAL A 108 -21.13 -25.37 6.29
CA VAL A 108 -21.47 -23.95 6.47
C VAL A 108 -20.60 -23.32 7.55
N GLU A 109 -20.37 -24.03 8.66
CA GLU A 109 -19.47 -23.58 9.72
C GLU A 109 -18.02 -23.45 9.22
N CYS A 110 -17.54 -24.40 8.43
CA CYS A 110 -16.20 -24.36 7.85
C CYS A 110 -16.04 -23.18 6.87
N LEU A 111 -17.03 -22.94 6.01
CA LEU A 111 -17.04 -21.80 5.09
C LEU A 111 -17.11 -20.47 5.83
N PHE A 112 -17.88 -20.37 6.91
CA PHE A 112 -17.93 -19.18 7.75
C PHE A 112 -16.56 -18.86 8.36
N ILE A 113 -15.87 -19.86 8.93
CA ILE A 113 -14.52 -19.70 9.47
C ILE A 113 -13.52 -19.29 8.39
N TRP A 114 -13.60 -19.91 7.22
CA TRP A 114 -12.74 -19.53 6.09
C TRP A 114 -12.97 -18.07 5.67
N THR A 115 -14.23 -17.65 5.52
CA THR A 115 -14.58 -16.25 5.22
C THR A 115 -14.03 -15.30 6.28
N LEU A 116 -14.09 -15.66 7.56
CA LEU A 116 -13.48 -14.86 8.63
C LEU A 116 -11.96 -14.75 8.46
N ILE A 117 -11.26 -15.85 8.16
CA ILE A 117 -9.79 -15.84 7.91
C ILE A 117 -9.44 -14.91 6.74
N ILE A 118 -10.14 -15.06 5.61
CA ILE A 118 -9.92 -14.21 4.43
C ILE A 118 -10.23 -12.75 4.76
N SER A 119 -11.32 -12.49 5.50
CA SER A 119 -11.72 -11.13 5.88
C SER A 119 -10.70 -10.47 6.82
N SER A 120 -10.15 -11.21 7.78
CA SER A 120 -9.07 -10.71 8.65
C SER A 120 -7.80 -10.42 7.85
N GLY A 121 -7.39 -11.31 6.96
CA GLY A 121 -6.25 -11.08 6.07
C GLY A 121 -6.45 -9.85 5.17
N SER A 122 -7.64 -9.73 4.58
CA SER A 122 -8.03 -8.59 3.75
C SER A 122 -8.02 -7.29 4.55
N PHE A 123 -8.53 -7.31 5.80
CA PHE A 123 -8.50 -6.15 6.68
C PHE A 123 -7.09 -5.65 6.94
N PHE A 124 -6.18 -6.53 7.37
CA PHE A 124 -4.80 -6.14 7.64
C PHE A 124 -4.05 -5.75 6.37
N PHE A 125 -4.31 -6.41 5.25
CA PHE A 125 -3.73 -6.04 3.97
C PHE A 125 -4.19 -4.66 3.51
N GLY A 126 -5.48 -4.35 3.58
CA GLY A 126 -6.00 -3.01 3.27
C GLY A 126 -5.49 -1.96 4.25
N LEU A 127 -5.54 -2.26 5.55
CA LEU A 127 -5.07 -1.36 6.60
C LEU A 127 -3.59 -1.06 6.48
N ILE A 128 -2.74 -2.03 6.15
CA ILE A 128 -1.28 -1.81 6.05
C ILE A 128 -0.94 -1.30 4.66
N GLY A 129 -1.49 -1.91 3.61
CA GLY A 129 -1.23 -1.58 2.20
C GLY A 129 -1.65 -0.17 1.84
N VAL A 130 -2.90 0.24 2.10
CA VAL A 130 -3.35 1.62 1.84
C VAL A 130 -2.67 2.62 2.79
N ASN A 131 -2.20 2.16 3.95
CA ASN A 131 -1.42 2.97 4.87
C ASN A 131 0.07 3.00 4.54
N ALA A 132 0.54 2.22 3.56
CA ALA A 132 1.96 1.84 3.43
C ALA A 132 2.82 3.02 2.96
N ALA A 133 2.96 4.08 3.75
CA ALA A 133 3.91 5.16 3.57
C ALA A 133 3.97 5.79 2.16
N HIS A 134 2.88 5.73 1.38
CA HIS A 134 2.74 6.43 0.10
C HIS A 134 1.56 7.41 0.08
N HIS A 135 0.57 7.25 0.97
CA HIS A 135 -0.60 8.12 1.06
C HIS A 135 -0.52 9.10 2.24
N HIS A 136 0.21 10.20 2.05
CA HIS A 136 0.27 11.32 3.00
C HIS A 136 0.17 12.66 2.22
N PRO A 137 -0.41 13.73 2.79
CA PRO A 137 -0.42 15.07 2.16
C PRO A 137 0.96 15.67 1.86
N ASP A 138 2.02 15.08 2.43
CA ASP A 138 3.41 15.52 2.28
C ASP A 138 4.14 14.63 1.25
N MET A 139 3.42 13.73 0.59
CA MET A 139 3.92 12.88 -0.48
C MET A 139 3.24 13.27 -1.78
N PHE A 140 3.99 13.17 -2.87
CA PHE A 140 3.49 13.54 -4.18
C PHE A 140 2.32 12.65 -4.60
N HIS A 141 1.25 13.29 -5.07
CA HIS A 141 0.15 12.65 -5.78
C HIS A 141 -0.17 13.46 -7.04
N ASP A 142 -0.62 12.80 -8.10
CA ASP A 142 -1.00 13.51 -9.32
C ASP A 142 -2.06 14.58 -9.05
N GLY A 143 -1.86 15.74 -9.67
CA GLY A 143 -2.58 16.97 -9.36
C GLY A 143 -1.71 17.95 -8.57
N ASP A 144 -0.80 17.47 -7.70
CA ASP A 144 0.18 18.30 -7.02
C ASP A 144 1.18 18.91 -8.03
N ALA A 145 1.76 20.06 -7.67
CA ALA A 145 2.82 20.68 -8.42
C ALA A 145 4.06 19.75 -8.39
N PRO A 146 4.48 19.21 -9.53
CA PRO A 146 5.59 18.28 -9.56
C PRO A 146 6.94 19.01 -9.49
N ARG A 147 7.98 18.29 -9.05
CA ARG A 147 9.38 18.75 -9.14
C ARG A 147 9.77 19.14 -10.57
N LEU A 148 10.72 20.06 -10.71
CA LEU A 148 11.18 20.50 -12.03
C LEU A 148 11.95 19.39 -12.75
N ASN A 149 12.86 18.72 -12.02
CA ASN A 149 13.61 17.58 -12.52
C ASN A 149 12.74 16.31 -12.52
N ARG A 150 12.47 15.74 -13.69
CA ARG A 150 11.55 14.60 -13.86
C ARG A 150 12.23 13.23 -13.81
N ASP A 151 13.40 13.15 -13.17
CA ASP A 151 14.04 11.87 -12.92
C ASP A 151 13.11 10.92 -12.15
N TRP A 152 13.11 9.65 -12.56
CA TRP A 152 12.20 8.64 -12.01
C TRP A 152 12.49 8.37 -10.53
N GLY A 153 13.76 8.20 -10.14
CA GLY A 153 14.12 7.88 -8.75
C GLY A 153 13.79 9.03 -7.80
N LEU A 154 13.97 10.26 -8.28
CA LEU A 154 13.54 11.48 -7.59
C LEU A 154 12.02 11.53 -7.36
N ASN A 155 11.21 11.15 -8.35
CA ASN A 155 9.75 11.06 -8.18
C ASN A 155 9.36 9.94 -7.20
N GLN A 156 10.08 8.81 -7.20
CA GLN A 156 9.84 7.74 -6.22
C GLN A 156 10.06 8.24 -4.78
N ILE A 157 11.14 8.99 -4.53
CA ILE A 157 11.43 9.58 -3.21
C ILE A 157 10.33 10.55 -2.75
N ASP A 158 9.69 11.29 -3.67
CA ASP A 158 8.59 12.18 -3.32
C ASP A 158 7.27 11.46 -3.04
N ALA A 159 7.01 10.36 -3.75
CA ALA A 159 5.74 9.64 -3.66
C ALA A 159 5.66 8.77 -2.40
N VAL A 160 6.77 8.58 -1.69
CA VAL A 160 6.88 7.62 -0.58
C VAL A 160 7.61 8.20 0.62
N GLY A 161 7.50 7.52 1.75
CA GLY A 161 8.30 7.80 2.93
C GLY A 161 8.65 6.52 3.68
N ASP A 162 9.61 6.64 4.58
CA ASP A 162 10.05 5.55 5.44
C ASP A 162 9.54 5.73 6.88
N ARG A 163 9.56 4.62 7.61
CA ARG A 163 9.15 4.57 9.01
C ARG A 163 10.36 4.46 9.92
N THR A 164 10.45 5.35 10.91
CA THR A 164 11.57 5.34 11.88
C THR A 164 11.60 4.07 12.72
N GLU A 165 10.42 3.52 13.08
CA GLU A 165 10.31 2.54 14.14
C GLU A 165 10.74 1.12 13.73
N PHE A 166 10.92 0.89 12.43
CA PHE A 166 11.04 -0.47 11.88
C PHE A 166 12.42 -0.81 11.34
N LYS A 167 13.39 0.11 11.43
CA LYS A 167 14.76 -0.11 10.92
C LYS A 167 15.52 -1.25 11.62
N HIS A 168 15.08 -1.71 12.79
CA HIS A 168 15.81 -2.67 13.62
C HIS A 168 15.19 -4.07 13.69
N SER A 169 14.02 -4.30 13.08
CA SER A 169 13.36 -5.60 13.10
C SER A 169 12.91 -6.01 11.71
N LEU A 170 13.56 -7.03 11.17
CA LEU A 170 13.21 -7.60 9.86
C LEU A 170 11.75 -8.04 9.81
N PHE A 171 11.25 -8.69 10.87
CA PHE A 171 9.86 -9.15 10.91
C PHE A 171 8.87 -8.00 10.82
N VAL A 172 9.12 -6.91 11.56
CA VAL A 172 8.24 -5.74 11.53
C VAL A 172 8.36 -5.04 10.18
N ALA A 173 9.59 -4.81 9.69
CA ALA A 173 9.81 -4.20 8.37
C ALA A 173 9.11 -4.96 7.24
N LEU A 174 9.14 -6.31 7.26
CA LEU A 174 8.46 -7.17 6.29
C LEU A 174 6.93 -7.07 6.37
N THR A 175 6.38 -6.94 7.57
CA THR A 175 4.92 -6.96 7.77
C THR A 175 4.29 -5.58 7.67
N THR A 176 5.07 -4.50 7.72
CA THR A 176 4.57 -3.11 7.71
C THR A 176 5.17 -2.24 6.61
N TYR A 177 5.98 -2.81 5.72
CA TYR A 177 6.75 -2.08 4.68
C TYR A 177 7.66 -1.00 5.27
N GLY A 178 8.45 -1.34 6.28
CA GLY A 178 9.31 -0.39 6.99
C GLY A 178 10.41 0.28 6.15
N HIS A 179 10.80 -0.35 5.03
CA HIS A 179 11.82 0.13 4.09
C HIS A 179 11.21 0.54 2.74
N HIS A 180 10.13 1.32 2.79
CA HIS A 180 9.27 1.54 1.63
C HIS A 180 9.98 2.27 0.48
N THR A 181 10.81 3.27 0.78
CA THR A 181 11.56 4.02 -0.24
C THR A 181 12.48 3.09 -1.04
N LEU A 182 13.23 2.24 -0.35
CA LEU A 182 14.10 1.26 -1.02
C LEU A 182 13.31 0.16 -1.71
N HIS A 183 12.15 -0.22 -1.19
CA HIS A 183 11.26 -1.15 -1.87
C HIS A 183 10.79 -0.58 -3.22
N HIS A 184 10.50 0.72 -3.32
CA HIS A 184 10.13 1.37 -4.57
C HIS A 184 11.30 1.57 -5.53
N LEU A 185 12.48 1.93 -5.02
CA LEU A 185 13.68 2.08 -5.85
C LEU A 185 14.22 0.74 -6.34
N PHE A 186 14.10 -0.33 -5.54
CA PHE A 186 14.65 -1.65 -5.81
C PHE A 186 13.63 -2.78 -5.52
N PRO A 187 12.50 -2.83 -6.24
CA PRO A 187 11.39 -3.75 -5.94
C PRO A 187 11.72 -5.23 -6.15
N THR A 188 12.84 -5.53 -6.80
CA THR A 188 13.34 -6.90 -7.01
C THR A 188 14.29 -7.38 -5.93
N VAL A 189 14.76 -6.49 -5.05
CA VAL A 189 15.61 -6.85 -3.91
C VAL A 189 14.73 -7.38 -2.78
N ASP A 190 15.14 -8.49 -2.18
CA ASP A 190 14.44 -9.06 -1.04
C ASP A 190 14.44 -8.07 0.13
N HIS A 191 13.30 -7.95 0.82
CA HIS A 191 13.14 -7.04 1.96
C HIS A 191 14.16 -7.30 3.07
N GLY A 192 14.67 -8.52 3.19
CA GLY A 192 15.76 -8.91 4.09
C GLY A 192 17.08 -8.17 3.86
N HIS A 193 17.30 -7.66 2.65
CA HIS A 193 18.55 -6.99 2.27
C HIS A 193 18.41 -5.48 2.10
N LEU A 194 17.19 -4.93 2.08
CA LEU A 194 16.99 -3.48 1.88
C LEU A 194 17.73 -2.65 2.95
N ALA A 195 17.76 -3.11 4.21
CA ALA A 195 18.47 -2.44 5.28
C ALA A 195 19.96 -2.16 4.95
N GLU A 196 20.60 -3.06 4.21
CA GLU A 196 22.02 -2.97 3.85
C GLU A 196 22.30 -1.86 2.81
N ILE A 197 21.28 -1.39 2.10
CA ILE A 197 21.40 -0.40 1.02
C ILE A 197 21.28 1.04 1.56
N TYR A 198 20.68 1.25 2.74
CA TYR A 198 20.50 2.59 3.33
C TYR A 198 21.75 3.45 3.37
N PRO A 199 22.94 2.96 3.78
CA PRO A 199 24.14 3.80 3.82
C PRO A 199 24.49 4.40 2.45
N ILE A 200 24.23 3.66 1.37
CA ILE A 200 24.46 4.12 0.00
C ILE A 200 23.36 5.09 -0.42
N LEU A 201 22.10 4.78 -0.11
CA LEU A 201 20.96 5.65 -0.41
C LEU A 201 21.12 7.01 0.29
N GLU A 202 21.41 7.03 1.58
CA GLU A 202 21.56 8.25 2.38
C GLU A 202 22.71 9.12 1.86
N LYS A 203 23.84 8.51 1.50
CA LYS A 203 24.96 9.23 0.86
C LYS A 203 24.56 9.81 -0.49
N THR A 204 23.86 9.04 -1.32
CA THR A 204 23.38 9.50 -2.63
C THR A 204 22.39 10.66 -2.45
N CYS A 205 21.47 10.56 -1.49
CA CYS A 205 20.51 11.63 -1.19
C CYS A 205 21.20 12.94 -0.79
N GLN A 206 22.34 12.87 -0.08
CA GLN A 206 23.16 14.03 0.24
C GLN A 206 23.86 14.62 -0.99
N GLU A 207 24.36 13.78 -1.91
CA GLU A 207 25.03 14.21 -3.14
C GLU A 207 24.06 14.96 -4.08
N PHE A 208 22.79 14.57 -4.09
CA PHE A 208 21.75 15.13 -4.96
C PHE A 208 20.80 16.12 -4.28
N ASP A 209 21.03 16.46 -3.01
CA ASP A 209 20.17 17.35 -2.20
C ASP A 209 18.68 16.92 -2.19
N CYS A 210 18.44 15.60 -2.07
CA CYS A 210 17.11 15.01 -2.03
C CYS A 210 16.87 14.24 -0.72
N PRO A 211 16.49 14.93 0.37
CA PRO A 211 16.30 14.30 1.67
C PRO A 211 15.17 13.26 1.63
N LEU A 212 15.37 12.15 2.36
CA LEU A 212 14.35 11.13 2.53
C LEU A 212 13.22 11.63 3.44
N THR A 213 11.97 11.33 3.08
CA THR A 213 10.82 11.56 3.94
C THR A 213 10.76 10.46 4.99
N ILE A 214 10.85 10.85 6.26
CA ILE A 214 10.80 9.93 7.39
C ILE A 214 9.63 10.33 8.30
N LYS A 215 8.73 9.39 8.58
CA LYS A 215 7.52 9.63 9.38
C LYS A 215 7.32 8.54 10.42
N SER A 216 6.57 8.85 11.48
CA SER A 216 6.15 7.82 12.43
C SER A 216 4.98 7.02 11.85
N SER A 217 4.79 5.80 12.33
CA SER A 217 3.66 4.95 11.92
C SER A 217 2.31 5.59 12.23
N TRP A 218 2.22 6.35 13.34
CA TRP A 218 1.01 7.10 13.68
C TRP A 218 0.77 8.29 12.75
N ASP A 219 1.84 9.01 12.37
CA ASP A 219 1.77 10.13 11.42
C ASP A 219 1.27 9.65 10.06
N LEU A 220 1.82 8.55 9.52
CA LEU A 220 1.34 7.94 8.29
C LEU A 220 -0.11 7.46 8.39
N PHE A 221 -0.50 6.90 9.54
CA PHE A 221 -1.87 6.48 9.78
C PHE A 221 -2.88 7.62 9.78
N MET A 222 -2.53 8.77 10.36
CA MET A 222 -3.38 9.95 10.27
C MET A 222 -3.31 10.58 8.88
N GLY A 223 -2.12 10.60 8.28
CA GLY A 223 -1.83 11.14 6.95
C GLY A 223 -2.69 10.52 5.85
N GLN A 224 -2.89 9.20 5.83
CA GLN A 224 -3.74 8.57 4.81
C GLN A 224 -5.17 9.13 4.82
N TYR A 225 -5.72 9.40 6.01
CA TYR A 225 -7.07 9.95 6.11
C TYR A 225 -7.09 11.42 5.74
N GLN A 226 -6.06 12.18 6.12
CA GLN A 226 -5.90 13.55 5.64
C GLN A 226 -5.82 13.60 4.12
N GLN A 227 -5.12 12.66 3.49
CA GLN A 227 -5.01 12.54 2.04
C GLN A 227 -6.36 12.22 1.38
N LEU A 228 -7.12 11.28 1.94
CA LEU A 228 -8.48 10.98 1.47
C LEU A 228 -9.42 12.19 1.59
N MET A 229 -9.23 13.05 2.59
CA MET A 229 -10.01 14.28 2.77
C MET A 229 -9.53 15.43 1.87
N ARG A 230 -8.25 15.44 1.47
CA ARG A 230 -7.60 16.49 0.66
C ARG A 230 -8.19 16.53 -0.75
N ASN A 231 -8.68 17.68 -1.17
CA ASN A 231 -9.24 17.92 -2.51
C ASN A 231 -8.57 19.10 -3.24
N GLU A 232 -7.55 19.69 -2.63
CA GLU A 232 -6.78 20.79 -3.20
C GLU A 232 -5.35 20.31 -3.41
N PRO A 233 -4.78 20.50 -4.61
CA PRO A 233 -3.40 20.12 -4.85
C PRO A 233 -2.39 21.07 -4.21
N ASN A 234 -1.26 20.52 -3.76
CA ASN A 234 -0.10 21.27 -3.31
C ASN A 234 0.48 22.07 -4.49
N GLN A 235 0.57 23.39 -4.36
CA GLN A 235 1.09 24.26 -5.42
C GLN A 235 2.62 24.41 -5.39
N THR A 236 3.27 23.92 -4.32
CA THR A 236 4.71 23.99 -4.14
C THR A 236 5.33 22.63 -4.44
N PRO A 237 6.21 22.55 -5.45
CA PRO A 237 7.00 21.34 -5.72
C PRO A 237 7.86 20.89 -4.53
N HIS A 238 8.04 19.58 -4.36
CA HIS A 238 8.83 18.99 -3.26
C HIS A 238 10.28 19.50 -3.21
N ASP A 239 10.92 19.70 -4.37
CA ASP A 239 12.28 20.25 -4.48
C ASP A 239 12.38 21.72 -4.03
N LYS A 240 11.25 22.38 -3.77
CA LYS A 240 11.15 23.75 -3.22
C LYS A 240 10.52 23.80 -1.85
N THR A 241 10.14 22.66 -1.27
CA THR A 241 9.68 22.60 0.11
C THR A 241 10.88 22.68 1.04
N ASP A 242 10.89 23.61 1.99
CA ASP A 242 11.93 23.70 3.02
C ASP A 242 11.82 22.46 3.93
N VAL A 243 12.57 21.39 3.62
CA VAL A 243 12.64 20.15 4.43
C VAL A 243 13.31 20.38 5.80
N LYS A 244 13.67 21.63 6.13
CA LYS A 244 14.27 22.02 7.42
C LYS A 244 13.33 21.85 8.62
N SER A 245 12.03 21.63 8.43
CA SER A 245 11.06 21.51 9.52
C SER A 245 10.84 20.07 10.03
N SER A 246 11.11 19.03 9.23
CA SER A 246 10.85 17.63 9.60
C SER A 246 12.05 16.91 10.25
N ASN A 247 13.29 17.33 9.96
CA ASN A 247 14.50 16.70 10.50
C ASN A 247 14.88 17.09 11.94
N LYS A 248 14.14 18.00 12.60
CA LYS A 248 14.42 18.41 13.98
C LYS A 248 14.10 17.35 15.04
N MET A 249 13.48 16.23 14.68
CA MET A 249 13.10 15.18 15.64
C MET A 249 14.10 14.01 15.76
N ILE A 250 15.18 13.98 14.96
CA ILE A 250 16.11 12.83 14.94
C ILE A 250 17.43 13.09 15.68
N SER A 251 17.73 14.34 16.07
CA SER A 251 18.96 14.66 16.83
C SER A 251 18.80 14.61 18.35
N SER A 252 17.71 14.04 18.86
CA SER A 252 17.50 13.87 20.31
C SER A 252 17.02 12.44 20.61
N ASN A 253 17.96 11.50 20.55
CA ASN A 253 18.01 10.28 21.36
C ASN A 253 19.47 9.82 21.44
#